data_AF-A0A7J5UJ99-F1
#
_entry.id   AF-A0A7J5UJ99-F1
#
_cell.length_a   1.000
_cell.length_b   1.000
_cell.length_c   1.000
_cell.angle_alpha   90.00
_cell.angle_beta   90.00
_cell.angle_gamma   90.00
#
_symmetry.space_group_name_H-M   'P 1'
#
loop_
_entity.id
_entity.type
_entity.pdbx_description
1 polymer ?
#
loop_
_entity_poly.entity_id
_entity_poly.type
_entity_poly.pdbx_seq_one_letter_code
_entity_poly.pdbx_strand_id
1 'polypeptide(L)' 'MAAAARRAGVAAETVSQTGEPAPVVLAEADRWAADLLVTGRADPRAASRAYVGTVTRELLEFAEVPVLVVPQPVEE' A
#
# COMPACT_ATOMS: atom_id res chain seq x y z
N MET A 1 3.52 10.19 -6.47
CA MET A 1 3.66 8.87 -7.12
C MET A 1 3.40 8.93 -8.63
N ALA A 2 2.22 9.38 -9.08
CA ALA A 2 1.88 9.46 -10.52
C ALA A 2 2.91 10.24 -11.38
N ALA A 3 3.39 11.39 -10.91
CA ALA A 3 4.42 12.16 -11.62
C ALA A 3 5.76 11.41 -11.73
N ALA A 4 6.13 10.62 -10.72
CA ALA A 4 7.34 9.80 -10.75
C ALA A 4 7.20 8.63 -11.73
N ALA A 5 6.04 7.95 -11.72
CA ALA A 5 5.72 6.89 -12.67
C ALA A 5 5.76 7.39 -14.12
N ARG A 6 5.14 8.55 -14.40
CA ARG A 6 5.18 9.18 -15.74
C ARG A 6 6.60 9.49 -16.20
N ARG A 7 7.46 10.03 -15.32
CA ARG A 7 8.87 10.29 -15.65
C ARG A 7 9.65 9.00 -15.95
N ALA A 8 9.26 7.89 -15.34
CA ALA A 8 9.84 6.57 -15.61
C ALA A 8 9.23 5.88 -16.85
N GLY A 9 8.29 6.51 -17.57
CA GLY A 9 7.60 5.89 -18.71
C GLY A 9 6.60 4.79 -18.31
N VAL A 10 6.20 4.76 -17.04
CA VAL A 10 5.26 3.77 -16.49
C VAL A 10 3.84 4.32 -16.61
N ALA A 11 2.94 3.56 -17.24
CA ALA A 11 1.52 3.87 -17.27
C ALA A 11 0.96 3.81 -15.83
N ALA A 12 0.25 4.87 -15.42
CA ALA A 12 -0.30 4.97 -14.07
C ALA A 12 -1.64 5.69 -14.08
N GLU A 13 -2.61 5.09 -13.42
CA GLU A 13 -3.87 5.72 -13.04
C GLU A 13 -3.80 6.16 -11.57
N THR A 14 -4.60 7.14 -11.18
CA THR A 14 -4.67 7.60 -9.79
C THR A 14 -6.11 7.81 -9.42
N VAL A 15 -6.52 7.17 -8.32
CA VAL A 15 -7.86 7.24 -7.76
C VAL A 15 -7.76 7.78 -6.34
N SER A 16 -8.72 8.62 -5.95
CA SER A 16 -8.88 9.09 -4.57
C SER A 16 -10.23 8.61 -4.07
N GLN A 17 -10.23 7.93 -2.93
CA GLN A 17 -11.43 7.36 -2.32
C GLN A 17 -11.58 7.88 -0.89
N THR A 18 -12.80 7.83 -0.36
CA THR A 18 -13.12 8.18 1.04
C THR A 18 -13.74 6.97 1.72
N GLY A 19 -13.28 6.66 2.93
CA GLY A 19 -13.79 5.55 3.74
C GLY A 19 -12.72 4.99 4.66
N GLU A 20 -12.96 3.79 5.17
CA GLU A 20 -11.96 3.05 5.94
C GLU A 20 -10.86 2.54 5.00
N PRO A 21 -9.57 2.77 5.30
CA PRO A 21 -8.50 2.54 4.34
C PRO A 21 -8.39 1.10 3.82
N ALA A 22 -8.37 0.10 4.71
CA ALA A 22 -8.16 -1.29 4.28
C ALA A 22 -9.34 -1.83 3.42
N PRO A 23 -10.62 -1.70 3.83
CA PRO A 23 -11.74 -2.11 2.98
C PRO A 23 -11.76 -1.41 1.62
N VAL A 24 -11.48 -0.11 1.59
CA VAL A 24 -11.45 0.66 0.34
C VAL A 24 -10.33 0.17 -0.59
N VAL A 25 -9.13 -0.06 -0.07
CA VAL A 25 -8.00 -0.53 -0.88
C VAL A 25 -8.23 -1.97 -1.38
N LEU A 26 -8.80 -2.85 -0.55
CA LEU A 26 -9.13 -4.23 -0.93
C LEU A 26 -10.19 -4.26 -2.05
N ALA A 27 -11.27 -3.49 -1.89
CA ALA A 27 -12.31 -3.37 -2.90
C ALA A 27 -11.76 -2.78 -4.22
N GLU A 28 -10.83 -1.82 -4.12
CA GLU A 28 -10.17 -1.28 -5.31
C GLU A 28 -9.30 -2.36 -5.99
N ALA A 29 -8.46 -3.08 -5.25
CA ALA A 29 -7.64 -4.15 -5.80
C ALA A 29 -8.47 -5.22 -6.53
N ASP A 30 -9.63 -5.59 -6.00
CA ASP A 30 -10.59 -6.47 -6.66
C ASP A 30 -11.20 -5.83 -7.92
N ARG A 31 -11.64 -4.56 -7.83
CA ARG A 31 -12.32 -3.83 -8.91
C ARG A 31 -11.55 -3.80 -10.24
N TRP A 32 -10.23 -3.64 -10.20
CA TRP A 32 -9.38 -3.64 -11.40
C TRP A 32 -8.55 -4.91 -11.56
N ALA A 33 -8.86 -5.96 -10.78
CA ALA A 33 -8.19 -7.26 -10.81
C ALA A 33 -6.67 -7.15 -10.69
N ALA A 34 -6.19 -6.52 -9.62
CA ALA A 34 -4.77 -6.35 -9.38
C ALA A 34 -4.05 -7.69 -9.18
N ASP A 35 -2.87 -7.88 -9.79
CA ASP A 35 -2.05 -9.07 -9.55
C ASP A 35 -1.18 -8.97 -8.28
N LEU A 36 -0.98 -7.74 -7.77
CA LEU A 36 -0.13 -7.43 -6.62
C LEU A 36 -0.58 -6.15 -5.94
N LEU A 37 -0.70 -6.18 -4.61
CA LEU A 37 -0.90 -4.99 -3.80
C LEU A 37 0.44 -4.53 -3.22
N VAL A 38 0.82 -3.27 -3.44
CA VAL A 38 2.03 -2.67 -2.88
C VAL A 38 1.65 -1.62 -1.84
N THR A 39 2.20 -1.74 -0.64
CA THR A 39 1.97 -0.78 0.44
C THR A 39 3.26 -0.47 1.19
N GLY A 40 3.32 0.71 1.82
CA GLY A 40 4.37 1.03 2.77
C GLY A 40 4.12 0.38 4.13
N ARG A 41 5.13 0.39 4.98
CA ARG A 41 4.94 0.19 6.43
C ARG A 41 4.80 1.53 7.15
N ALA A 42 4.06 1.54 8.26
CA ALA A 42 3.96 2.72 9.13
C ALA A 42 5.33 3.15 9.69
N ASP A 43 5.44 4.43 10.07
CA ASP A 43 6.66 5.01 10.64
C ASP A 43 7.01 4.29 11.97
N PRO A 44 8.20 3.68 12.09
CA PRO A 44 8.64 3.05 13.33
C PRO A 44 8.76 4.03 14.51
N ARG A 45 8.82 5.36 14.31
CA ARG A 45 8.78 6.34 15.41
C ARG A 45 7.42 6.39 16.13
N ALA A 46 6.36 5.88 15.48
CA ALA A 46 5.02 5.79 16.06
C ALA A 46 4.74 4.46 16.77
N ALA A 47 5.66 3.47 16.74
CA ALA A 47 5.43 2.16 17.36
C ALA A 47 6.73 1.47 17.82
N SER A 48 6.69 0.82 18.98
CA SER A 48 7.85 0.08 19.52
C SER A 48 8.13 -1.21 18.72
N ARG A 49 9.18 -1.19 17.88
CA ARG A 49 9.72 -2.32 17.07
C ARG A 49 8.79 -2.85 15.96
N ALA A 50 9.43 -3.33 14.87
CA ALA A 50 8.89 -4.15 13.77
C ALA A 50 7.38 -4.06 13.48
N TYR A 51 6.86 -2.83 13.40
CA TYR A 51 5.43 -2.57 13.26
C TYR A 51 5.13 -2.21 11.80
N VAL A 52 4.15 -2.89 11.21
CA VAL A 52 3.73 -2.65 9.81
C VAL A 52 2.63 -1.58 9.70
N GLY A 53 1.92 -1.27 10.80
CA GLY A 53 0.73 -0.42 10.78
C GLY A 53 -0.57 -1.23 10.80
N THR A 54 -1.62 -0.67 11.40
CA THR A 54 -2.95 -1.31 11.46
C THR A 54 -3.52 -1.57 10.06
N VAL A 55 -3.44 -0.58 9.16
CA VAL A 55 -3.93 -0.72 7.78
C VAL A 55 -3.16 -1.82 7.05
N THR A 56 -1.83 -1.80 7.08
CA THR A 56 -1.01 -2.84 6.42
C THR A 56 -1.26 -4.22 7.01
N ARG A 57 -1.52 -4.34 8.32
CA ARG A 57 -1.90 -5.61 8.95
C ARG A 57 -3.23 -6.13 8.39
N GLU A 58 -4.25 -5.28 8.28
CA GLU A 58 -5.54 -5.67 7.73
C GLU A 58 -5.43 -6.06 6.25
N LEU A 59 -4.62 -5.34 5.47
CA LEU A 59 -4.34 -5.73 4.09
C LEU A 59 -3.66 -7.10 4.00
N LEU A 60 -2.69 -7.38 4.88
CA LEU A 60 -2.02 -8.69 4.93
C LEU A 60 -2.97 -9.82 5.36
N GLU A 61 -3.99 -9.52 6.16
CA GLU A 61 -4.96 -10.48 6.67
C GLU A 61 -6.05 -10.83 5.64
N PHE A 62 -6.47 -9.84 4.83
CA PHE A 62 -7.67 -9.97 4.00
C PHE A 62 -7.44 -9.84 2.48
N ALA A 63 -6.23 -9.51 2.01
CA ALA A 63 -5.99 -9.44 0.58
C ALA A 63 -6.04 -10.83 -0.07
N GLU A 64 -6.75 -10.92 -1.20
CA GLU A 64 -6.83 -12.13 -2.03
C GLU A 64 -5.63 -12.28 -2.99
N VAL A 65 -4.77 -11.25 -3.04
CA VAL A 65 -3.60 -11.15 -3.91
C VAL A 65 -2.34 -10.97 -3.08
N PRO A 66 -1.14 -11.33 -3.60
CA PRO A 66 0.11 -11.09 -2.90
C PRO A 66 0.24 -9.62 -2.45
N VAL A 67 0.79 -9.42 -1.26
CA VAL A 67 1.04 -8.08 -0.69
C VAL A 67 2.53 -7.86 -0.53
N LEU A 68 3.07 -6.85 -1.21
CA LEU A 68 4.45 -6.38 -1.06
C LEU A 68 4.49 -5.20 -0.09
N VAL A 69 5.09 -5.42 1.08
CA VAL A 69 5.33 -4.37 2.07
C VAL A 69 6.71 -3.78 1.87
N VAL A 70 6.76 -2.50 1.46
CA VAL A 70 8.01 -1.79 1.23
C VAL A 70 8.51 -1.17 2.55
N PRO A 71 9.70 -1.56 3.04
CA PRO A 71 10.25 -0.96 4.26
C PRO A 71 10.59 0.52 4.03
N GLN A 72 10.56 1.30 5.11
CA GLN A 72 11.11 2.65 5.06
C GLN A 72 12.63 2.55 4.90
N PRO A 73 13.25 3.39 4.04
CA PRO A 73 14.70 3.47 3.97
C PRO A 73 15.23 3.82 5.37
N VAL A 74 16.25 3.08 5.81
CA VAL A 74 17.00 3.47 7.00
C VAL A 74 17.84 4.68 6.62
N GLU A 75 17.56 5.84 7.21
CA GLU A 75 18.50 6.97 7.18
C GLU A 75 19.67 6.60 8.10
N GLU A 76 20.90 6.56 7.56
CA GLU A 76 22.14 6.36 8.32
C GLU A 76 22.56 7.62 9.09
#